data_AF-A0AAV9WS95-F1
#
_entry.id   AF-A0AAV9WS95-F1
#
_cell.length_a   1.000
_cell.length_b   1.000
_cell.length_c   1.000
_cell.angle_alpha   90.00
_cell.angle_beta   90.00
_cell.angle_gamma   90.00
#
_symmetry.space_group_name_H-M   'P 1'
#
loop_
_entity.id
_entity.type
_entity.pdbx_description
1 polymer ?
#
loop_
_entity_poly.entity_id
_entity_poly.type
_entity_poly.pdbx_seq_one_letter_code
_entity_poly.pdbx_strand_id
1 'polypeptide(L)'
;MERMEQFKLLCSHYLFSPDPAIYRAHVTLFHFFPLICILQSIIITPMGKTSIKSILNLPGKLSWILMELVSPTSFLLTFFLNTPSPIATLNALPTSHKILTVLYLIHYLNRALISPLRAPAYAPAHIIVLIIGTYFNYLNGYSLGSFFLLQQGTVPHGWLRFIIGVVVWVVGFWGNVWHEDLLYEIRRRARREHLERAKGKKDDGVGKGVEVLEVGEGRLVVRGENNGHIYEVPQGGLYQYCWHPHYFMEWVEWAGFLIAAGGWQCPPAINFLVNEIASMTPRAFQGLEFYKQKFGRKTPNRKAVVPFLL
;
A
#
# COMPACT_ATOMS: atom_id res chain seq x y z
N MET A 1 20.20 -0.85 32.88
CA MET A 1 19.35 -2.07 32.83
C MET A 1 17.92 -1.76 33.23
N GLU A 2 17.68 -1.10 34.36
CA GLU A 2 16.34 -0.77 34.88
C GLU A 2 15.41 0.01 33.92
N ARG A 3 15.88 1.08 33.27
CA ARG A 3 15.10 1.82 32.25
C ARG A 3 14.68 0.97 31.04
N MET A 4 15.51 0.00 30.67
CA MET A 4 15.25 -0.88 29.53
C MET A 4 14.24 -1.98 29.90
N GLU A 5 14.26 -2.45 31.15
CA GLU A 5 13.23 -3.35 31.67
C GLU A 5 11.89 -2.65 31.83
N GLN A 6 11.86 -1.43 32.39
CA GLN A 6 10.63 -0.63 32.49
C GLN A 6 10.01 -0.33 31.13
N PHE A 7 10.83 -0.02 30.12
CA PHE A 7 10.35 0.18 28.75
C PHE A 7 9.76 -1.10 28.15
N LYS A 8 10.44 -2.25 28.33
CA LYS A 8 9.90 -3.55 27.92
C LYS A 8 8.59 -3.87 28.63
N LEU A 9 8.47 -3.57 29.92
CA LEU A 9 7.25 -3.77 30.71
C LEU A 9 6.11 -2.90 30.16
N LEU A 10 6.35 -1.62 29.91
CA LEU A 10 5.35 -0.72 29.34
C LEU A 10 4.88 -1.20 27.95
N CYS A 11 5.82 -1.55 27.08
CA CYS A 11 5.50 -2.04 25.74
C CYS A 11 4.72 -3.35 25.78
N SER A 12 5.12 -4.32 26.62
CA SER A 12 4.43 -5.62 26.73
C SER A 12 3.09 -5.54 27.47
N HIS A 13 2.88 -4.62 28.41
CA HIS A 13 1.61 -4.51 29.13
C HIS A 13 0.54 -3.70 28.38
N TYR A 14 0.93 -2.76 27.52
CA TYR A 14 -0.03 -1.83 26.91
C TYR A 14 -0.04 -1.86 25.38
N LEU A 15 1.11 -1.71 24.73
CA LEU A 15 1.19 -1.55 23.26
C LEU A 15 1.18 -2.89 22.53
N PHE A 16 1.92 -3.88 23.04
CA PHE A 16 2.07 -5.18 22.42
C PHE A 16 1.49 -6.29 23.28
N SER A 17 0.55 -5.97 24.17
CA SER A 17 0.03 -6.94 25.12
C SER A 17 -0.70 -8.10 24.45
N PRO A 18 -0.48 -9.36 24.87
CA PRO A 18 -1.22 -10.49 24.37
C PRO A 18 -2.54 -10.66 25.13
N ASP A 19 -2.86 -9.76 26.09
CA ASP A 19 -4.10 -9.80 26.84
C ASP A 19 -5.31 -9.81 25.88
N PRO A 20 -6.22 -10.80 25.99
CA PRO A 20 -7.34 -10.93 25.06
C PRO A 20 -8.27 -9.70 25.02
N ALA A 21 -8.40 -8.94 26.10
CA ALA A 21 -9.21 -7.72 26.11
C ALA A 21 -8.51 -6.58 25.35
N ILE A 22 -7.20 -6.41 25.55
CA ILE A 22 -6.40 -5.42 24.79
C ILE A 22 -6.37 -5.76 23.30
N TYR A 23 -6.17 -7.03 22.96
CA TYR A 23 -6.25 -7.52 21.59
C TYR A 23 -7.62 -7.21 20.95
N ARG A 24 -8.73 -7.56 21.62
CA ARG A 24 -10.08 -7.28 21.13
C ARG A 24 -10.32 -5.77 20.96
N ALA A 25 -9.83 -4.94 21.87
CA ALA A 25 -9.94 -3.49 21.74
C ALA A 25 -9.23 -2.97 20.48
N HIS A 26 -7.99 -3.40 20.22
CA HIS A 26 -7.24 -3.00 19.02
C HIS A 26 -7.89 -3.49 17.72
N VAL A 27 -8.35 -4.75 17.69
CA VAL A 27 -9.10 -5.30 16.54
C VAL A 27 -10.39 -4.50 16.31
N THR A 28 -11.08 -4.11 17.38
CA THR A 28 -12.31 -3.30 17.30
C THR A 28 -12.00 -1.89 16.78
N LEU A 29 -10.95 -1.24 17.28
CA LEU A 29 -10.49 0.05 16.75
C LEU A 29 -10.14 -0.04 15.26
N PHE A 30 -9.46 -1.11 14.86
CA PHE A 30 -9.12 -1.34 13.47
C PHE A 30 -10.34 -1.62 12.59
N HIS A 31 -11.35 -2.30 13.13
CA HIS A 31 -12.62 -2.54 12.45
C HIS A 31 -13.35 -1.24 12.08
N PHE A 32 -13.29 -0.23 12.95
CA PHE A 32 -13.93 1.08 12.73
C PHE A 32 -13.05 2.09 11.97
N PHE A 33 -11.84 1.70 11.54
CA PHE A 33 -10.99 2.55 10.73
C PHE A 33 -11.64 3.08 9.43
N PRO A 34 -12.59 2.38 8.75
CA PRO A 34 -13.25 2.93 7.57
C PRO A 34 -13.97 4.26 7.83
N LEU A 35 -14.38 4.55 9.08
CA LEU A 35 -14.96 5.85 9.44
C LEU A 35 -13.96 7.01 9.23
N ILE A 36 -12.67 6.76 9.51
CA ILE A 36 -11.59 7.70 9.22
C ILE A 36 -11.42 7.84 7.70
N CYS A 37 -11.54 6.74 6.95
CA CYS A 37 -11.46 6.77 5.48
C CYS A 37 -12.63 7.52 4.83
N ILE A 38 -13.83 7.53 5.43
CA ILE A 38 -14.95 8.37 4.98
C ILE A 38 -14.56 9.85 5.10
N LEU A 39 -13.98 10.28 6.23
CA LEU A 39 -13.47 11.64 6.38
C LEU A 39 -12.35 11.95 5.37
N GLN A 40 -11.45 10.98 5.14
CA GLN A 40 -10.41 11.06 4.11
C GLN A 40 -11.00 11.20 2.69
N SER A 41 -12.20 10.68 2.42
CA SER A 41 -12.81 10.81 1.09
C SER A 41 -13.22 12.24 0.75
N ILE A 42 -13.50 13.05 1.78
CA ILE A 42 -13.94 14.45 1.66
C ILE A 42 -12.73 15.40 1.65
N ILE A 43 -11.62 14.99 2.27
CA ILE A 43 -10.42 15.81 2.42
C ILE A 43 -9.32 15.35 1.46
N ILE A 44 -8.63 16.28 0.83
CA ILE A 44 -7.48 15.97 -0.02
C ILE A 44 -6.37 15.37 0.85
N THR A 45 -5.94 14.15 0.53
CA THR A 45 -4.81 13.51 1.23
C THR A 45 -3.50 14.18 0.80
N PRO A 46 -2.74 14.86 1.69
CA PRO A 46 -1.60 15.69 1.31
C PRO A 46 -0.32 14.88 1.04
N MET A 47 -0.38 13.99 0.04
CA MET A 47 0.72 13.12 -0.41
C MET A 47 0.55 12.79 -1.91
N GLY A 48 1.65 12.49 -2.61
CA GLY A 48 1.58 12.02 -4.00
C GLY A 48 1.12 13.11 -4.95
N LYS A 49 0.16 12.82 -5.84
CA LYS A 49 -0.38 13.81 -6.80
C LYS A 49 -1.11 14.97 -6.11
N THR A 50 -1.58 14.75 -4.90
CA THR A 50 -2.32 15.70 -4.06
C THR A 50 -1.42 16.30 -2.96
N SER A 51 -0.10 16.16 -3.08
CA SER A 51 0.87 16.81 -2.19
C SER A 51 0.67 18.33 -2.17
N ILE A 52 0.70 18.92 -0.97
CA ILE A 52 0.60 20.37 -0.75
C ILE A 52 1.96 20.96 -0.37
N LYS A 53 2.12 22.29 -0.45
CA LYS A 53 3.29 22.99 0.09
C LYS A 53 3.06 23.30 1.57
N SER A 54 3.86 22.71 2.45
CA SER A 54 3.79 22.91 3.90
C SER A 54 5.18 22.81 4.54
N ILE A 55 5.40 23.54 5.63
CA ILE A 55 6.61 23.41 6.46
C ILE A 55 6.67 22.06 7.20
N LEU A 56 5.52 21.40 7.34
CA LEU A 56 5.39 20.08 7.98
C LEU A 56 5.56 18.92 6.98
N ASN A 57 6.02 19.21 5.76
CA ASN A 57 6.32 18.18 4.79
C ASN A 57 7.63 17.49 5.11
N LEU A 58 7.62 16.16 5.01
CA LEU A 58 8.79 15.31 5.12
C LEU A 58 9.16 14.75 3.73
N PRO A 59 10.41 14.29 3.54
CA PRO A 59 10.81 13.62 2.30
C PRO A 59 9.93 12.40 2.04
N GLY A 60 9.16 12.41 0.94
CA GLY A 60 8.09 11.43 0.74
C GLY A 60 8.54 9.97 0.74
N LYS A 61 9.74 9.68 0.20
CA LYS A 61 10.32 8.33 0.24
C LYS A 61 10.60 7.88 1.67
N LEU A 62 11.18 8.75 2.49
CA LEU A 62 11.47 8.44 3.89
C LEU A 62 10.16 8.26 4.68
N SER A 63 9.18 9.15 4.49
CA SER A 63 7.87 9.02 5.13
C SER A 63 7.19 7.69 4.80
N TRP A 64 7.25 7.25 3.55
CA TRP A 64 6.69 5.97 3.12
C TRP A 64 7.40 4.78 3.77
N ILE A 65 8.74 4.73 3.69
CA ILE A 65 9.52 3.66 4.31
C ILE A 65 9.22 3.57 5.81
N LEU A 66 9.23 4.71 6.52
CA LEU A 66 8.97 4.76 7.95
C LEU A 66 7.55 4.30 8.30
N MET A 67 6.52 4.74 7.56
CA MET A 67 5.14 4.34 7.86
C MET A 67 4.90 2.85 7.60
N GLU A 68 5.47 2.31 6.51
CA GLU A 68 5.24 0.92 6.08
C GLU A 68 6.03 -0.10 6.90
N LEU A 69 7.24 0.26 7.37
CA LEU A 69 8.04 -0.61 8.24
C LEU A 69 7.38 -0.87 9.60
N VAL A 70 6.44 -0.03 10.03
CA VAL A 70 5.74 -0.20 11.30
C VAL A 70 4.99 -1.52 11.34
N SER A 71 4.36 -1.93 10.24
CA SER A 71 3.54 -3.15 10.25
C SER A 71 4.32 -4.45 10.46
N PRO A 72 5.38 -4.77 9.68
CA PRO A 72 6.18 -5.96 9.94
C PRO A 72 6.92 -5.86 11.27
N THR A 73 7.31 -4.66 11.70
CA THR A 73 7.98 -4.45 12.99
C THR A 73 7.02 -4.75 14.14
N SER A 74 5.80 -4.21 14.12
CA SER A 74 4.78 -4.45 15.14
C SER A 74 4.38 -5.92 15.18
N PHE A 75 4.21 -6.56 14.02
CA PHE A 75 3.94 -7.99 13.92
C PHE A 75 5.03 -8.82 14.63
N LEU A 76 6.30 -8.59 14.30
CA LEU A 76 7.41 -9.32 14.91
C LEU A 76 7.55 -9.01 16.40
N LEU A 77 7.47 -7.74 16.79
CA LEU A 77 7.60 -7.31 18.18
C LEU A 77 6.55 -7.96 19.09
N THR A 78 5.34 -8.24 18.60
CA THR A 78 4.36 -9.01 19.36
C THR A 78 4.90 -10.39 19.78
N PHE A 79 5.68 -11.08 18.95
CA PHE A 79 6.31 -12.34 19.35
C PHE A 79 7.51 -12.10 20.28
N PHE A 80 8.35 -11.11 19.96
CA PHE A 80 9.58 -10.81 20.71
C PHE A 80 9.33 -10.34 22.14
N LEU A 81 8.23 -9.64 22.39
CA LEU A 81 7.94 -9.05 23.70
C LEU A 81 7.12 -9.98 24.60
N ASN A 82 6.44 -10.98 24.04
CA ASN A 82 5.49 -11.81 24.78
C ASN A 82 5.92 -13.27 24.93
N THR A 83 7.08 -13.65 24.39
CA THR A 83 7.59 -15.01 24.53
C THR A 83 9.08 -15.04 24.88
N PRO A 84 9.52 -15.97 25.75
CA PRO A 84 10.92 -16.05 26.17
C PRO A 84 11.85 -16.54 25.04
N SER A 85 11.32 -17.26 24.06
CA SER A 85 12.05 -17.69 22.86
C SER A 85 11.22 -17.44 21.60
N PRO A 86 11.31 -16.23 21.01
CA PRO A 86 10.48 -15.83 19.87
C PRO A 86 10.66 -16.74 18.65
N ILE A 87 11.89 -17.20 18.40
CA ILE A 87 12.19 -18.14 17.32
C ILE A 87 11.52 -19.49 17.57
N ALA A 88 11.56 -19.99 18.81
CA ALA A 88 10.87 -21.25 19.15
C ALA A 88 9.35 -21.10 19.02
N THR A 89 8.78 -19.95 19.43
CA THR A 89 7.36 -19.64 19.26
C THR A 89 6.95 -19.66 17.79
N LEU A 90 7.70 -18.97 16.92
CA LEU A 90 7.46 -18.97 15.47
C LEU A 90 7.57 -20.39 14.88
N ASN A 91 8.54 -21.18 15.36
CA ASN A 91 8.71 -22.58 14.96
C ASN A 91 7.60 -23.50 15.48
N ALA A 92 6.93 -23.14 16.57
CA ALA A 92 5.81 -23.91 17.12
C ALA A 92 4.46 -23.59 16.44
N LEU A 93 4.37 -22.51 15.65
CA LEU A 93 3.16 -22.17 14.93
C LEU A 93 2.73 -23.29 13.95
N PRO A 94 1.42 -23.45 13.70
CA PRO A 94 0.93 -24.31 12.63
C PRO A 94 1.58 -23.95 11.28
N THR A 95 1.79 -24.95 10.42
CA THR A 95 2.44 -24.75 9.10
C THR A 95 1.77 -23.65 8.27
N SER A 96 0.43 -23.56 8.32
CA SER A 96 -0.32 -22.50 7.64
C SER A 96 0.04 -21.10 8.13
N HIS A 97 0.20 -20.91 9.44
CA HIS A 97 0.55 -19.62 10.04
C HIS A 97 1.99 -19.23 9.71
N LYS A 98 2.91 -20.20 9.65
CA LYS A 98 4.28 -19.97 9.18
C LYS A 98 4.31 -19.47 7.74
N ILE A 99 3.56 -20.13 6.85
CA ILE A 99 3.46 -19.71 5.44
C ILE A 99 2.85 -18.31 5.36
N LEU A 100 1.73 -18.04 6.05
CA LEU A 100 1.10 -16.72 6.07
C LEU A 100 2.04 -15.63 6.60
N THR A 101 2.86 -15.96 7.61
CA THR A 101 3.88 -15.05 8.14
C THR A 101 4.91 -14.72 7.06
N VAL A 102 5.38 -15.72 6.30
CA VAL A 102 6.32 -15.49 5.20
C VAL A 102 5.69 -14.64 4.10
N LEU A 103 4.45 -14.92 3.68
CA LEU A 103 3.74 -14.13 2.67
C LEU A 103 3.58 -12.66 3.12
N TYR A 104 3.15 -12.45 4.37
CA TYR A 104 3.02 -11.13 4.98
C TYR A 104 4.36 -10.36 4.98
N LEU A 105 5.45 -11.02 5.37
CA LEU A 105 6.77 -10.40 5.39
C LEU A 105 7.32 -10.15 3.98
N ILE A 106 7.03 -11.00 2.99
CA ILE A 106 7.38 -10.76 1.59
C ILE A 106 6.66 -9.52 1.06
N HIS A 107 5.36 -9.37 1.34
CA HIS A 107 4.61 -8.18 1.00
C HIS A 107 5.31 -6.94 1.55
N TYR A 108 5.53 -6.90 2.87
CA TYR A 108 6.09 -5.71 3.52
C TYR A 108 7.57 -5.47 3.19
N LEU A 109 8.35 -6.50 2.90
CA LEU A 109 9.70 -6.33 2.35
C LEU A 109 9.63 -5.58 1.01
N ASN A 110 8.69 -5.96 0.14
CA ASN A 110 8.48 -5.23 -1.10
C ASN A 110 7.93 -3.83 -0.85
N ARG A 111 6.84 -3.71 -0.09
CA ARG A 111 6.08 -2.47 0.10
C ARG A 111 6.83 -1.40 0.87
N ALA A 112 7.55 -1.78 1.92
CA ALA A 112 8.25 -0.85 2.80
C ALA A 112 9.66 -0.53 2.30
N LEU A 113 10.34 -1.46 1.61
CA LEU A 113 11.75 -1.29 1.23
C LEU A 113 11.97 -1.34 -0.29
N ILE A 114 11.66 -2.46 -0.95
CA ILE A 114 12.05 -2.66 -2.36
C ILE A 114 11.36 -1.67 -3.30
N SER A 115 10.03 -1.59 -3.26
CA SER A 115 9.24 -0.71 -4.14
C SER A 115 9.60 0.77 -3.95
N PRO A 116 9.70 1.31 -2.72
CA PRO A 116 10.11 2.71 -2.52
C PRO A 116 11.54 3.03 -2.96
N LEU A 117 12.47 2.08 -2.82
CA LEU A 117 13.84 2.25 -3.29
C LEU A 117 13.90 2.24 -4.82
N ARG A 118 13.08 1.41 -5.48
CA ARG A 118 12.98 1.32 -6.96
C ARG A 118 12.21 2.48 -7.59
N ALA A 119 11.31 3.13 -6.87
CA ALA A 119 10.49 4.20 -7.44
C ALA A 119 11.35 5.41 -7.85
N PRO A 120 11.12 5.98 -9.05
CA PRO A 120 11.95 7.06 -9.59
C PRO A 120 11.72 8.42 -8.90
N ALA A 121 10.55 8.62 -8.29
CA ALA A 121 10.18 9.86 -7.62
C ALA A 121 9.08 9.64 -6.58
N TYR A 122 9.19 10.36 -5.46
CA TYR A 122 8.16 10.52 -4.44
C TYR A 122 7.90 12.01 -4.24
N ALA A 123 6.64 12.41 -4.31
CA ALA A 123 6.24 13.74 -3.86
C ALA A 123 6.39 13.82 -2.33
N PRO A 124 6.70 14.99 -1.75
CA PRO A 124 6.68 15.18 -0.30
C PRO A 124 5.35 14.73 0.32
N ALA A 125 5.41 14.29 1.58
CA ALA A 125 4.24 13.88 2.34
C ALA A 125 4.13 14.75 3.59
N HIS A 126 2.93 15.27 3.87
CA HIS A 126 2.68 15.98 5.11
C HIS A 126 2.76 15.02 6.31
N ILE A 127 3.29 15.49 7.44
CA ILE A 127 3.48 14.67 8.66
C ILE A 127 2.21 13.94 9.13
N ILE A 128 1.03 14.52 8.88
CA ILE A 128 -0.26 13.89 9.24
C ILE A 128 -0.46 12.53 8.55
N VAL A 129 0.04 12.37 7.31
CA VAL A 129 -0.05 11.11 6.56
C VAL A 129 0.85 10.06 7.21
N LEU A 130 2.05 10.46 7.64
CA LEU A 130 2.96 9.58 8.37
C LEU A 130 2.35 9.13 9.71
N ILE A 131 1.72 10.03 10.47
CA ILE A 131 1.12 9.71 11.77
C ILE A 131 -0.05 8.73 11.60
N ILE A 132 -0.99 9.03 10.71
CA ILE A 132 -2.17 8.18 10.48
C ILE A 132 -1.75 6.84 9.87
N GLY A 133 -0.85 6.83 8.88
CA GLY A 133 -0.33 5.62 8.26
C GLY A 133 0.45 4.74 9.24
N THR A 134 1.23 5.35 10.15
CA THR A 134 1.91 4.63 11.24
C THR A 134 0.91 3.94 12.15
N TYR A 135 -0.15 4.64 12.58
CA TYR A 135 -1.16 4.06 13.45
C TYR A 135 -1.93 2.93 12.76
N PHE A 136 -2.29 3.10 11.48
CA PHE A 136 -2.89 2.06 10.65
C PHE A 136 -2.01 0.81 10.58
N ASN A 137 -0.73 0.97 10.23
CA ASN A 137 0.20 -0.14 10.08
C ASN A 137 0.52 -0.83 11.41
N TYR A 138 0.54 -0.07 12.52
CA TYR A 138 0.63 -0.61 13.87
C TYR A 138 -0.57 -1.50 14.19
N LEU A 139 -1.80 -0.99 14.00
CA LEU A 139 -3.03 -1.76 14.24
C LEU A 139 -3.05 -3.05 13.41
N ASN A 140 -2.63 -2.98 12.14
CA ASN A 140 -2.54 -4.16 11.28
C ASN A 140 -1.55 -5.20 11.83
N GLY A 141 -0.29 -4.80 11.99
CA GLY A 141 0.80 -5.70 12.38
C GLY A 141 0.59 -6.32 13.75
N TYR A 142 0.22 -5.49 14.74
CA TYR A 142 -0.08 -5.97 16.09
C TYR A 142 -1.29 -6.92 16.10
N SER A 143 -2.39 -6.58 15.42
CA SER A 143 -3.60 -7.42 15.42
C SER A 143 -3.33 -8.79 14.81
N LEU A 144 -2.63 -8.85 13.67
CA LEU A 144 -2.30 -10.12 13.03
C LEU A 144 -1.29 -10.93 13.85
N GLY A 145 -0.26 -10.27 14.40
CA GLY A 145 0.74 -10.92 15.25
C GLY A 145 0.12 -11.52 16.52
N SER A 146 -0.78 -10.78 17.17
CA SER A 146 -1.50 -11.24 18.37
C SER A 146 -2.45 -12.38 18.06
N PHE A 147 -3.16 -12.33 16.92
CA PHE A 147 -4.02 -13.42 16.47
C PHE A 147 -3.24 -14.73 16.28
N PHE A 148 -2.07 -14.67 15.65
CA PHE A 148 -1.20 -15.84 15.47
C PHE A 148 -0.58 -16.32 16.78
N LEU A 149 -0.12 -15.41 17.63
CA LEU A 149 0.48 -15.73 18.93
C LEU A 149 -0.52 -16.43 19.85
N LEU A 150 -1.76 -15.93 19.91
CA LEU A 150 -2.85 -16.52 20.68
C LEU A 150 -3.42 -17.79 20.03
N GLN A 151 -2.88 -18.21 18.89
CA GLN A 151 -3.36 -19.32 18.06
C GLN A 151 -4.87 -19.25 17.81
N GLN A 152 -5.40 -18.04 17.67
CA GLN A 152 -6.79 -17.85 17.32
C GLN A 152 -6.98 -18.21 15.86
N GLY A 153 -8.06 -18.95 15.56
CA GLY A 153 -8.35 -19.41 14.21
C GLY A 153 -7.28 -20.36 13.67
N THR A 154 -7.37 -21.64 14.06
CA THR A 154 -6.74 -22.69 13.24
C THR A 154 -7.38 -22.67 11.86
N VAL A 155 -6.64 -23.03 10.80
CA VAL A 155 -7.25 -23.22 9.47
C VAL A 155 -8.25 -24.35 9.62
N PRO A 156 -9.58 -24.11 9.60
CA PRO A 156 -10.56 -25.16 9.79
C PRO A 156 -10.43 -26.11 8.61
N HIS A 157 -10.26 -27.40 8.92
CA HIS A 157 -10.24 -28.56 8.03
C HIS A 157 -10.44 -28.26 6.54
N GLY A 158 -9.38 -27.85 5.83
CA GLY A 158 -9.49 -27.49 4.42
C GLY A 158 -8.21 -26.92 3.81
N TRP A 159 -7.20 -27.77 3.60
CA TRP A 159 -5.99 -27.40 2.84
C TRP A 159 -6.31 -26.86 1.45
N LEU A 160 -7.44 -27.27 0.85
CA LEU A 160 -7.91 -26.71 -0.42
C LEU A 160 -8.16 -25.20 -0.33
N ARG A 161 -8.90 -24.74 0.68
CA ARG A 161 -9.15 -23.29 0.89
C ARG A 161 -7.84 -22.55 1.10
N PHE A 162 -6.95 -23.12 1.91
CA PHE A 162 -5.63 -22.55 2.15
C PHE A 162 -4.84 -22.38 0.85
N ILE A 163 -4.75 -23.44 0.03
CA ILE A 163 -4.05 -23.43 -1.27
C ILE A 163 -4.68 -22.40 -2.21
N ILE A 164 -6.02 -22.36 -2.33
CA ILE A 164 -6.72 -21.36 -3.14
C ILE A 164 -6.35 -19.95 -2.67
N GLY A 165 -6.39 -19.69 -1.37
CA GLY A 165 -6.02 -18.39 -0.82
C GLY A 165 -4.58 -18.00 -1.12
N VAL A 166 -3.63 -18.94 -1.00
CA VAL A 166 -2.22 -18.70 -1.35
C VAL A 166 -2.05 -18.43 -2.84
N VAL A 167 -2.73 -19.17 -3.73
CA VAL A 167 -2.67 -18.94 -5.18
C VAL A 167 -3.22 -17.55 -5.53
N VAL A 168 -4.38 -17.18 -4.96
CA VAL A 168 -4.98 -15.85 -5.13
C VAL A 168 -4.03 -14.77 -4.61
N TRP A 169 -3.40 -14.99 -3.46
CA TRP A 169 -2.41 -14.07 -2.89
C TRP A 169 -1.22 -13.87 -3.84
N VAL A 170 -0.65 -14.96 -4.38
CA VAL A 170 0.50 -14.89 -5.32
C VAL A 170 0.14 -14.13 -6.59
N VAL A 171 -1.04 -14.40 -7.16
CA VAL A 171 -1.52 -13.68 -8.35
C VAL A 171 -1.73 -12.19 -8.04
N GLY A 172 -2.32 -11.88 -6.89
CA GLY A 172 -2.50 -10.52 -6.38
C GLY A 172 -1.17 -9.78 -6.24
N PHE A 173 -0.25 -10.34 -5.46
CA PHE A 173 1.06 -9.74 -5.19
C PHE A 173 1.87 -9.54 -6.47
N TRP A 174 1.94 -10.55 -7.33
CA TRP A 174 2.64 -10.42 -8.62
C TRP A 174 2.00 -9.35 -9.50
N GLY A 175 0.68 -9.32 -9.58
CA GLY A 175 -0.05 -8.29 -10.31
C GLY A 175 0.18 -6.90 -9.74
N ASN A 176 0.20 -6.73 -8.42
CA ASN A 176 0.48 -5.44 -7.78
C ASN A 176 1.87 -4.94 -8.17
N VAL A 177 2.91 -5.76 -7.96
CA VAL A 177 4.31 -5.43 -8.27
C VAL A 177 4.49 -5.12 -9.75
N TRP A 178 3.91 -5.93 -10.64
CA TRP A 178 4.04 -5.74 -12.08
C TRP A 178 3.43 -4.41 -12.54
N HIS A 179 2.24 -4.06 -12.05
CA HIS A 179 1.59 -2.80 -12.41
C HIS A 179 2.30 -1.57 -11.79
N GLU A 180 2.88 -1.70 -10.59
CA GLU A 180 3.76 -0.64 -10.05
C GLU A 180 5.00 -0.43 -10.94
N ASP A 181 5.62 -1.52 -11.41
CA ASP A 181 6.81 -1.45 -12.26
C ASP A 181 6.53 -0.80 -13.62
N LEU A 182 5.36 -1.08 -14.22
CA LEU A 182 4.90 -0.37 -15.41
C LEU A 182 4.80 1.14 -15.16
N LEU A 183 4.23 1.54 -14.02
CA LEU A 183 4.12 2.95 -13.65
C LEU A 183 5.50 3.59 -13.43
N TYR A 184 6.45 2.87 -12.83
CA TYR A 184 7.82 3.35 -12.64
C TYR A 184 8.53 3.55 -13.97
N GLU A 185 8.37 2.67 -14.93
CA GLU A 185 8.99 2.82 -16.24
C GLU A 185 8.45 4.03 -17.01
N ILE A 186 7.14 4.26 -16.92
CA ILE A 186 6.51 5.46 -17.50
C ILE A 186 7.07 6.74 -16.86
N ARG A 187 7.18 6.77 -15.53
CA ARG A 187 7.78 7.92 -14.82
C ARG A 187 9.26 8.11 -15.16
N ARG A 188 10.03 7.02 -15.32
CA ARG A 188 11.45 7.09 -15.74
C ARG A 188 11.60 7.67 -17.14
N ARG A 189 10.81 7.20 -18.11
CA ARG A 189 10.78 7.76 -19.47
C ARG A 189 10.44 9.25 -19.48
N ALA A 190 9.33 9.62 -18.83
CA ALA A 190 8.91 11.02 -18.73
C ALA A 190 10.00 11.92 -18.12
N ARG A 191 10.74 11.43 -17.12
CA ARG A 191 11.86 12.16 -16.50
C ARG A 191 13.06 12.29 -17.43
N ARG A 192 13.46 11.23 -18.14
CA ARG A 192 14.59 11.28 -19.09
C ARG A 192 14.34 12.32 -20.19
N GLU A 193 13.17 12.29 -20.78
CA GLU A 193 12.79 13.22 -21.84
C GLU A 193 12.67 14.67 -21.34
N HIS A 194 12.15 14.89 -20.12
CA HIS A 194 12.16 16.22 -19.52
C HIS A 194 13.59 16.78 -19.41
N LEU A 195 14.53 15.95 -18.97
CA LEU A 195 15.95 16.33 -18.86
C LEU A 195 16.59 16.56 -20.23
N GLU A 196 16.25 15.77 -21.25
CA GLU A 196 16.73 15.97 -22.63
C GLU A 196 16.18 17.27 -23.23
N ARG A 197 14.88 17.55 -23.07
CA ARG A 197 14.28 18.83 -23.47
C ARG A 197 14.91 20.02 -22.73
N ALA A 198 15.22 19.87 -21.45
CA ALA A 198 15.91 20.91 -20.67
C ALA A 198 17.36 21.14 -21.16
N LYS A 199 18.05 20.10 -21.63
CA LYS A 199 19.39 20.21 -22.24
C LYS A 199 19.36 20.79 -23.66
N GLY A 200 18.28 20.55 -24.41
CA GLY A 200 18.11 21.03 -25.79
C GLY A 200 17.59 22.47 -25.93
N LYS A 201 17.09 23.09 -24.85
CA LYS A 201 16.61 24.49 -24.88
C LYS A 201 17.75 25.50 -24.74
N LYS A 202 18.40 25.83 -25.85
CA LYS A 202 18.80 27.21 -26.21
C LYS A 202 17.76 27.67 -27.24
N ASP A 203 16.98 28.72 -26.95
CA ASP A 203 15.91 29.27 -27.80
C ASP A 203 14.84 28.24 -28.20
N ASP A 204 13.63 28.24 -27.67
CA ASP A 204 12.56 29.10 -28.19
C ASP A 204 11.39 29.14 -27.19
N GLY A 205 10.86 30.33 -26.96
CA GLY A 205 9.77 30.62 -26.01
C GLY A 205 8.37 30.18 -26.45
N VAL A 206 8.16 28.90 -26.78
CA VAL A 206 6.84 28.32 -27.15
C VAL A 206 6.69 26.96 -26.46
N GLY A 207 5.58 26.50 -25.89
CA GLY A 207 4.23 26.98 -25.60
C GLY A 207 3.53 25.85 -24.83
N LYS A 208 2.73 26.17 -23.81
CA LYS A 208 2.06 25.20 -22.90
C LYS A 208 0.97 24.42 -23.65
N GLY A 209 0.96 23.08 -23.56
CA GLY A 209 -0.11 22.25 -24.13
C GLY A 209 -0.03 20.75 -23.85
N VAL A 210 -1.16 20.04 -24.08
CA VAL A 210 -1.26 18.56 -24.02
C VAL A 210 -0.93 17.97 -25.40
N GLU A 211 0.29 17.46 -25.57
CA GLU A 211 0.78 16.83 -26.80
C GLU A 211 0.29 15.38 -26.92
N VAL A 212 -0.11 14.95 -28.12
CA VAL A 212 -0.28 13.52 -28.44
C VAL A 212 0.94 13.13 -29.24
N LEU A 213 1.76 12.26 -28.67
CA LEU A 213 2.97 11.77 -29.32
C LEU A 213 2.74 10.32 -29.72
N GLU A 214 3.09 10.00 -30.95
CA GLU A 214 3.17 8.62 -31.40
C GLU A 214 4.55 8.09 -30.97
N VAL A 215 4.54 7.20 -29.97
CA VAL A 215 5.75 6.49 -29.58
C VAL A 215 5.76 5.19 -30.39
N GLY A 216 6.93 4.85 -30.95
CA GLY A 216 7.12 3.68 -31.83
C GLY A 216 6.36 2.44 -31.34
N GLU A 217 5.80 1.68 -32.29
CA GLU A 217 4.71 0.69 -32.15
C GLU A 217 3.27 1.25 -32.22
N GLY A 218 3.04 2.42 -32.83
CA GLY A 218 1.68 2.94 -33.09
C GLY A 218 0.87 3.27 -31.82
N ARG A 219 1.54 3.45 -30.67
CA ARG A 219 0.89 3.80 -29.41
C ARG A 219 0.79 5.31 -29.29
N LEU A 220 -0.44 5.81 -29.29
CA LEU A 220 -0.76 7.20 -28.98
C LEU A 220 -0.58 7.45 -27.48
N VAL A 221 0.40 8.27 -27.14
CA VAL A 221 0.68 8.69 -25.78
C VAL A 221 0.19 10.12 -25.59
N VAL A 222 -0.85 10.30 -24.78
CA VAL A 222 -1.32 11.62 -24.38
C VAL A 222 -0.43 12.12 -23.25
N ARG A 223 0.21 13.27 -23.47
CA ARG A 223 1.10 13.91 -22.50
C ARG A 223 0.60 15.29 -22.14
N GLY A 224 0.76 15.66 -20.87
CA GLY A 224 0.51 17.03 -20.46
C GLY A 224 1.61 17.56 -19.56
N GLU A 225 1.99 18.81 -19.76
CA GLU A 225 2.96 19.53 -18.95
C GLU A 225 2.26 20.41 -17.89
N ASN A 226 2.73 20.40 -16.64
CA ASN A 226 2.28 21.35 -15.60
C ASN A 226 3.44 21.60 -14.64
N ASN A 227 3.80 22.86 -14.43
CA ASN A 227 4.92 23.29 -13.57
C ASN A 227 6.22 22.49 -13.82
N GLY A 228 6.53 22.18 -15.09
CA GLY A 228 7.75 21.43 -15.47
C GLY A 228 7.65 19.90 -15.33
N HIS A 229 6.50 19.34 -14.93
CA HIS A 229 6.32 17.90 -14.84
C HIS A 229 5.53 17.34 -16.03
N ILE A 230 6.11 16.34 -16.70
CA ILE A 230 5.49 15.57 -17.80
C ILE A 230 4.72 14.39 -17.20
N TYR A 231 3.42 14.31 -17.53
CA TYR A 231 2.58 13.17 -17.20
C TYR A 231 2.20 12.42 -18.46
N GLU A 232 2.22 11.10 -18.36
CA GLU A 232 1.91 10.17 -19.43
C GLU A 232 0.74 9.26 -18.99
N VAL A 233 -0.17 8.97 -19.92
CA VAL A 233 -1.26 8.01 -19.70
C VAL A 233 -0.68 6.61 -19.50
N PRO A 234 -0.94 5.94 -18.37
CA PRO A 234 -0.49 4.57 -18.14
C PRO A 234 -1.01 3.59 -19.20
N GLN A 235 -0.18 2.68 -19.67
CA GLN A 235 -0.54 1.65 -20.65
C GLN A 235 0.03 0.29 -20.23
N GLY A 236 -0.56 -0.79 -20.73
CA GLY A 236 -0.12 -2.17 -20.50
C GLY A 236 -0.85 -2.87 -19.34
N GLY A 237 -1.07 -4.18 -19.49
CA GLY A 237 -1.83 -4.97 -18.51
C GLY A 237 -3.22 -4.40 -18.26
N LEU A 238 -3.64 -4.39 -16.99
CA LEU A 238 -4.94 -3.89 -16.56
C LEU A 238 -5.07 -2.37 -16.69
N TYR A 239 -4.00 -1.62 -16.97
CA TYR A 239 -4.10 -0.18 -17.26
C TYR A 239 -4.97 0.11 -18.48
N GLN A 240 -5.23 -0.88 -19.35
CA GLN A 240 -6.17 -0.75 -20.46
C GLN A 240 -7.63 -0.60 -19.99
N TYR A 241 -7.96 -1.11 -18.80
CA TYR A 241 -9.32 -1.18 -18.27
C TYR A 241 -9.57 -0.25 -17.08
N CYS A 242 -8.56 -0.02 -16.23
CA CYS A 242 -8.66 0.86 -15.07
C CYS A 242 -7.40 1.73 -14.85
N TRP A 243 -7.53 2.80 -14.07
CA TRP A 243 -6.43 3.74 -13.81
C TRP A 243 -5.49 3.31 -12.67
N HIS A 244 -5.97 2.49 -11.73
CA HIS A 244 -5.21 2.05 -10.56
C HIS A 244 -5.23 0.53 -10.38
N PRO A 245 -4.76 -0.25 -11.38
CA PRO A 245 -4.75 -1.71 -11.30
C PRO A 245 -3.85 -2.25 -10.18
N HIS A 246 -2.81 -1.54 -9.78
CA HIS A 246 -1.97 -1.92 -8.64
C HIS A 246 -2.79 -1.98 -7.34
N TYR A 247 -3.72 -1.03 -7.11
CA TYR A 247 -4.64 -1.09 -5.96
C TYR A 247 -5.58 -2.28 -6.04
N PHE A 248 -6.17 -2.54 -7.21
CA PHE A 248 -7.04 -3.69 -7.40
C PHE A 248 -6.32 -5.02 -7.14
N MET A 249 -5.10 -5.15 -7.64
CA MET A 249 -4.29 -6.35 -7.42
C MET A 249 -3.83 -6.48 -5.96
N GLU A 250 -3.63 -5.38 -5.24
CA GLU A 250 -3.42 -5.39 -3.78
C GLU A 250 -4.68 -5.91 -3.06
N TRP A 251 -5.88 -5.51 -3.48
CA TRP A 251 -7.12 -6.06 -2.91
C TRP A 251 -7.27 -7.57 -3.20
N VAL A 252 -6.89 -8.02 -4.39
CA VAL A 252 -6.87 -9.45 -4.73
C VAL A 252 -5.87 -10.19 -3.85
N GLU A 253 -4.69 -9.61 -3.63
CA GLU A 253 -3.67 -10.17 -2.74
C GLU A 253 -4.23 -10.42 -1.34
N TRP A 254 -4.79 -9.38 -0.71
CA TRP A 254 -5.29 -9.47 0.66
C TRP A 254 -6.60 -10.25 0.79
N ALA A 255 -7.41 -10.33 -0.27
CA ALA A 255 -8.50 -11.30 -0.34
C ALA A 255 -7.98 -12.74 -0.33
N GLY A 256 -6.90 -13.03 -1.06
CA GLY A 256 -6.20 -14.31 -1.00
C GLY A 256 -5.65 -14.60 0.40
N PHE A 257 -5.03 -13.61 1.05
CA PHE A 257 -4.56 -13.71 2.43
C PHE A 257 -5.70 -14.08 3.39
N LEU A 258 -6.83 -13.38 3.31
CA LEU A 258 -8.03 -13.63 4.12
C LEU A 258 -8.54 -15.07 3.92
N ILE A 259 -8.66 -15.53 2.68
CA ILE A 259 -9.11 -16.89 2.35
C ILE A 259 -8.17 -17.93 2.99
N ALA A 260 -6.85 -17.71 2.88
CA ALA A 260 -5.86 -18.61 3.47
C ALA A 260 -5.84 -18.57 5.01
N ALA A 261 -6.06 -17.39 5.60
CA ALA A 261 -5.94 -17.15 7.05
C ALA A 261 -7.12 -17.63 7.90
N GLY A 262 -8.22 -18.11 7.31
CA GLY A 262 -9.41 -18.43 8.11
C GLY A 262 -10.73 -18.08 7.46
N GLY A 263 -10.71 -17.23 6.44
CA GLY A 263 -11.88 -16.49 5.99
C GLY A 263 -12.42 -15.65 7.14
N TRP A 264 -13.73 -15.75 7.39
CA TRP A 264 -14.45 -15.00 8.42
C TRP A 264 -13.94 -15.20 9.86
N GLN A 265 -13.09 -16.18 10.09
CA GLN A 265 -12.50 -16.49 11.40
C GLN A 265 -11.21 -15.72 11.68
N CYS A 266 -10.72 -14.90 10.74
CA CYS A 266 -9.54 -14.05 10.93
C CYS A 266 -9.93 -12.56 10.91
N PRO A 267 -10.43 -11.99 12.02
CA PRO A 267 -10.80 -10.58 12.09
C PRO A 267 -9.70 -9.60 11.65
N PRO A 268 -8.40 -9.81 11.98
CA PRO A 268 -7.35 -8.92 11.49
C PRO A 268 -7.26 -8.86 9.95
N ALA A 269 -7.35 -10.01 9.27
CA ALA A 269 -7.30 -10.06 7.81
C ALA A 269 -8.55 -9.44 7.16
N ILE A 270 -9.73 -9.61 7.77
CA ILE A 270 -10.96 -8.95 7.32
C ILE A 270 -10.82 -7.44 7.44
N ASN A 271 -10.42 -6.96 8.62
CA ASN A 271 -10.26 -5.53 8.87
C ASN A 271 -9.24 -4.93 7.92
N PHE A 272 -8.10 -5.60 7.71
CA PHE A 272 -7.08 -5.11 6.79
C PHE A 272 -7.62 -4.94 5.36
N LEU A 273 -8.23 -5.98 4.78
CA LEU A 273 -8.80 -5.92 3.43
C LEU A 273 -9.88 -4.83 3.29
N VAL A 274 -10.80 -4.76 4.26
CA VAL A 274 -11.87 -3.74 4.24
C VAL A 274 -11.28 -2.34 4.32
N ASN A 275 -10.27 -2.14 5.18
CA ASN A 275 -9.66 -0.83 5.35
C ASN A 275 -8.78 -0.42 4.17
N GLU A 276 -8.13 -1.37 3.51
CA GLU A 276 -7.43 -1.12 2.25
C GLU A 276 -8.40 -0.64 1.17
N ILE A 277 -9.51 -1.36 0.97
CA ILE A 277 -10.54 -0.96 0.01
C ILE A 277 -11.08 0.43 0.36
N ALA A 278 -11.41 0.67 1.63
CA ALA A 278 -11.95 1.94 2.10
C ALA A 278 -10.97 3.12 1.94
N SER A 279 -9.67 2.90 2.15
CA SER A 279 -8.65 3.96 2.08
C SER A 279 -8.16 4.23 0.64
N MET A 280 -8.09 3.19 -0.20
CA MET A 280 -7.59 3.28 -1.58
C MET A 280 -8.68 3.74 -2.56
N THR A 281 -9.95 3.40 -2.33
CA THR A 281 -11.05 3.76 -3.26
C THR A 281 -11.14 5.27 -3.46
N PRO A 282 -11.22 6.13 -2.42
CA PRO A 282 -11.25 7.57 -2.61
C PRO A 282 -9.99 8.10 -3.33
N ARG A 283 -8.81 7.52 -3.05
CA ARG A 283 -7.56 7.90 -3.71
C ARG A 283 -7.58 7.56 -5.20
N ALA A 284 -8.16 6.42 -5.58
CA ALA A 284 -8.32 6.04 -6.98
C ALA A 284 -9.22 7.04 -7.74
N PHE A 285 -10.31 7.48 -7.13
CA PHE A 285 -11.19 8.52 -7.70
C PHE A 285 -10.50 9.88 -7.81
N GLN A 286 -9.81 10.32 -6.75
CA GLN A 286 -9.01 11.56 -6.79
C GLN A 286 -7.92 11.49 -7.87
N GLY A 287 -7.28 10.33 -8.03
CA GLY A 287 -6.29 10.08 -9.08
C GLY A 287 -6.87 10.10 -10.49
N LEU A 288 -8.08 9.57 -10.69
CA LEU A 288 -8.83 9.65 -11.95
C LEU A 288 -9.18 11.11 -12.27
N GLU A 289 -9.69 11.85 -11.29
CA GLU A 289 -10.06 13.26 -11.47
C GLU A 289 -8.84 14.11 -11.83
N PHE A 290 -7.70 13.87 -11.18
CA PHE A 290 -6.42 14.46 -11.59
C PHE A 290 -6.10 14.19 -13.07
N TYR A 291 -6.28 12.95 -13.55
CA TYR A 291 -6.02 12.61 -14.95
C TYR A 291 -7.02 13.26 -15.91
N LYS A 292 -8.30 13.36 -15.53
CA LYS A 292 -9.32 14.07 -16.33
C LYS A 292 -8.99 15.55 -16.49
N GLN A 293 -8.61 16.22 -15.40
CA GLN A 293 -8.16 17.60 -15.42
C GLN A 293 -6.90 17.77 -16.27
N LYS A 294 -6.02 16.77 -16.25
CA LYS A 294 -4.73 16.81 -16.95
C LYS A 294 -4.84 16.58 -18.46
N PHE A 295 -5.64 15.60 -18.89
CA PHE A 295 -5.73 15.17 -20.28
C PHE A 295 -7.02 15.63 -20.98
N GLY A 296 -7.98 16.18 -20.24
CA GLY A 296 -9.24 16.70 -20.79
C GLY A 296 -9.97 15.66 -21.64
N ARG A 297 -10.37 16.06 -22.86
CA ARG A 297 -11.06 15.18 -23.82
C ARG A 297 -10.22 13.98 -24.28
N LYS A 298 -8.89 14.01 -24.09
CA LYS A 298 -7.99 12.92 -24.47
C LYS A 298 -7.84 11.86 -23.37
N THR A 299 -8.53 12.02 -22.24
CA THR A 299 -8.52 11.05 -21.14
C THR A 299 -9.20 9.76 -21.58
N PRO A 300 -8.53 8.59 -21.56
CA PRO A 300 -9.17 7.33 -21.88
C PRO A 300 -10.35 7.03 -20.95
N ASN A 301 -11.43 6.48 -21.53
CA ASN A 301 -12.60 6.04 -20.78
C ASN A 301 -12.30 4.70 -20.07
N ARG A 302 -11.72 4.78 -18.88
CA ARG A 302 -11.33 3.65 -18.03
C ARG A 302 -11.93 3.82 -16.64
N LYS A 303 -12.12 2.68 -15.97
CA LYS A 303 -12.60 2.61 -14.59
C LYS A 303 -11.54 3.10 -13.60
N ALA A 304 -11.94 3.52 -12.40
CA ALA A 304 -11.01 4.08 -11.42
C ALA A 304 -10.03 3.01 -10.90
N VAL A 305 -10.52 1.82 -10.55
CA VAL A 305 -9.76 0.77 -9.88
C VAL A 305 -10.18 -0.66 -10.25
N VAL A 306 -11.47 -1.02 -10.23
CA VAL A 306 -11.94 -2.37 -10.62
C VAL A 306 -12.21 -2.39 -12.13
N PRO A 307 -11.48 -3.22 -12.91
CA PRO A 307 -11.73 -3.37 -14.34
C PRO A 307 -13.21 -3.62 -14.65
N PHE A 308 -13.75 -2.89 -15.64
CA PHE A 308 -15.13 -2.99 -16.12
C PHE A 308 -16.24 -2.54 -15.15
N LEU A 309 -15.96 -2.42 -13.84
CA LEU A 309 -16.96 -2.11 -12.82
C LEU A 309 -16.81 -0.69 -12.24
N LEU A 310 -15.69 -0.42 -11.56
CA LEU A 310 -15.49 0.74 -10.67
C LEU A 310 -14.27 1.55 -11.04
#